data_AF-A0A948WG24-F1
#
_entry.id   AF-A0A948WG24-F1
#
_cell.length_a   1.000
_cell.length_b   1.000
_cell.length_c   1.000
_cell.angle_alpha   90.00
_cell.angle_beta   90.00
_cell.angle_gamma   90.00
#
_symmetry.space_group_name_H-M   'P 1'
#
loop_
_entity.id
_entity.type
_entity.pdbx_description
1 polymer ?
#
loop_
_entity_poly.entity_id
_entity_poly.type
_entity_poly.pdbx_seq_one_letter_code
_entity_poly.pdbx_strand_id
1 'polypeptide(L)' 'MALTVFDVLNKEADEKVDQLKEFLASGGAKSFEEYKGICGEIKGLLTMKQRVKDLQQTVENSDE' A
#
# COMPACT_ATOMS: atom_id res chain seq x y z
N MET A 1 2.79 15.32 -17.01
CA MET A 1 2.67 13.89 -17.33
C MET A 1 1.31 13.44 -16.82
N ALA A 2 0.51 12.74 -17.62
CA ALA A 2 -0.76 12.20 -17.13
C ALA A 2 -0.46 11.12 -16.08
N LEU A 3 -1.26 11.06 -15.01
CA LEU A 3 -1.14 9.99 -14.02
C LEU A 3 -1.49 8.66 -14.68
N THR A 4 -0.63 7.66 -14.52
CA THR A 4 -0.92 6.30 -14.93
C THR A 4 -1.82 5.62 -13.90
N VAL A 5 -2.48 4.53 -14.29
CA VAL A 5 -3.24 3.69 -13.34
C VAL A 5 -2.34 3.17 -12.21
N PHE A 6 -1.06 2.90 -12.49
CA PHE A 6 -0.09 2.46 -11.48
C PHE A 6 0.23 3.57 -10.47
N ASP A 7 0.33 4.82 -10.92
CA ASP A 7 0.54 5.97 -10.03
C ASP A 7 -0.65 6.16 -9.07
N VAL A 8 -1.88 6.03 -9.58
CA VAL A 8 -3.10 6.15 -8.76
C VAL A 8 -3.15 5.05 -7.70
N LEU A 9 -2.91 3.79 -8.08
CA LEU A 9 -2.91 2.67 -7.14
C LEU A 9 -1.83 2.79 -6.07
N ASN A 10 -0.61 3.23 -6.46
CA ASN A 10 0.46 3.46 -5.49
C ASN A 10 0.12 4.57 -4.50
N LYS A 11 -0.46 5.67 -4.99
CA LYS A 11 -0.89 6.79 -4.16
C LYS A 11 -1.96 6.38 -3.14
N GLU A 12 -3.00 5.69 -3.58
CA GLU A 12 -4.07 5.21 -2.68
C GLU A 12 -3.52 4.26 -1.62
N ALA A 13 -2.60 3.37 -1.99
CA ALA A 13 -1.95 2.48 -1.04
C ALA A 13 -1.12 3.23 -0.01
N ASP A 14 -0.36 4.24 -0.43
CA ASP A 14 0.45 5.08 0.48
C ASP A 14 -0.43 5.86 1.45
N GLU A 15 -1.48 6.53 0.95
CA GLU A 15 -2.43 7.27 1.79
C GLU A 15 -3.07 6.35 2.84
N LYS A 16 -3.46 5.12 2.44
CA LYS A 16 -4.05 4.16 3.37
C LYS A 16 -3.02 3.64 4.39
N VAL A 17 -1.81 3.34 3.96
CA VAL A 17 -0.72 2.90 4.87
C VAL A 17 -0.42 3.99 5.90
N ASP A 18 -0.34 5.25 5.49
CA ASP A 18 -0.07 6.36 6.40
C ASP A 18 -1.21 6.55 7.40
N GLN A 19 -2.47 6.49 6.96
CA GLN A 19 -3.63 6.51 7.87
C GLN A 19 -3.58 5.39 8.92
N LEU A 20 -3.25 4.16 8.52
CA LEU A 20 -3.15 3.03 9.44
C LEU A 20 -1.98 3.20 10.41
N LYS A 21 -0.86 3.75 9.94
CA LYS A 21 0.31 4.04 10.80
C LYS A 21 0.01 5.13 11.82
N GLU A 22 -0.66 6.21 11.42
CA GLU A 22 -1.10 7.27 12.33
C GLU A 22 -2.11 6.75 13.36
N PHE A 23 -3.06 5.91 12.94
CA PHE A 23 -4.01 5.26 13.84
C PHE A 23 -3.28 4.41 14.89
N LEU A 24 -2.28 3.62 14.48
CA LEU A 24 -1.47 2.84 15.42
C LEU A 24 -0.63 3.73 16.34
N ALA A 25 0.02 4.77 15.79
CA ALA A 25 0.88 5.68 16.54
C ALA A 25 0.12 6.50 17.60
N SER A 26 -1.16 6.80 17.33
CA SER A 26 -2.06 7.50 18.27
C SER A 26 -2.69 6.58 19.33
N GLY A 27 -2.30 5.30 19.39
CA GLY A 27 -2.88 4.33 20.34
C GLY A 27 -4.31 3.93 19.98
N GLY A 28 -4.65 3.94 18.69
CA GLY A 28 -5.96 3.57 18.18
C GLY A 28 -6.32 2.11 18.45
N ALA A 29 -5.36 1.18 18.33
CA ALA A 29 -5.56 -0.23 18.65
C ALA A 29 -5.73 -0.44 20.17
N LYS A 30 -6.81 -1.12 20.57
CA LYS A 30 -7.16 -1.36 21.98
C LYS A 30 -6.75 -2.74 22.49
N SER A 31 -6.29 -3.60 21.59
CA SER A 31 -5.75 -4.93 21.91
C SER A 31 -4.56 -5.28 21.02
N PHE A 32 -3.81 -6.30 21.43
CA PHE A 32 -2.72 -6.82 20.62
C PHE A 32 -3.23 -7.50 19.34
N GLU A 33 -4.42 -8.11 19.41
CA GLU A 33 -5.11 -8.74 18.29
C GLU A 33 -5.47 -7.69 17.22
N GLU A 34 -6.02 -6.54 17.62
CA GLU A 34 -6.30 -5.42 16.72
C GLU A 34 -5.02 -4.87 16.09
N TYR A 35 -3.99 -4.63 16.90
CA TYR A 35 -2.68 -4.19 16.42
C TYR A 35 -2.12 -5.15 15.35
N LYS A 36 -2.14 -6.45 15.63
CA LYS A 36 -1.68 -7.49 14.71
C LYS A 36 -2.51 -7.52 13.43
N GLY A 37 -3.81 -7.34 13.52
CA GLY A 37 -4.71 -7.23 12.36
C GLY A 37 -4.33 -6.07 11.45
N ILE A 38 -4.13 -4.88 12.03
CA ILE A 38 -3.76 -3.67 11.29
C ILE A 38 -2.36 -3.80 10.67
N CYS A 39 -1.38 -4.36 11.39
CA CYS A 39 -0.08 -4.67 10.80
C CYS A 39 -0.19 -5.65 9.62
N GLY A 40 -1.14 -6.60 9.68
CA GLY A 40 -1.45 -7.49 8.57
C GLY A 40 -2.00 -6.74 7.35
N GLU A 41 -2.91 -5.78 7.56
CA GLU A 41 -3.46 -4.92 6.51
C GLU A 41 -2.35 -4.08 5.84
N ILE A 42 -1.50 -3.43 6.64
CA ILE A 42 -0.34 -2.68 6.14
C ILE A 42 0.57 -3.58 5.31
N LYS A 43 0.88 -4.79 5.78
CA LYS A 43 1.70 -5.76 5.02
C LYS A 43 1.04 -6.13 3.68
N GLY A 44 -0.28 -6.31 3.65
CA GLY A 44 -1.03 -6.58 2.43
C GLY A 44 -0.91 -5.45 1.42
N LEU A 45 -1.09 -4.20 1.85
CA LEU A 45 -0.95 -3.02 1.00
C LEU A 45 0.46 -2.88 0.43
N LEU A 46 1.50 -3.06 1.25
CA LEU A 46 2.89 -3.03 0.79
C LEU A 46 3.19 -4.16 -0.21
N THR A 47 2.61 -5.34 -0.01
CA THR A 47 2.74 -6.46 -0.95
C THR A 47 2.06 -6.14 -2.29
N MET A 48 0.88 -5.52 -2.25
CA MET A 48 0.17 -5.06 -3.45
C MET A 48 1.02 -4.03 -4.22
N LYS A 49 1.62 -3.05 -3.54
CA LYS A 49 2.52 -2.07 -4.17
C LYS A 49 3.69 -2.71 -4.90
N GLN A 50 4.33 -3.71 -4.27
CA GLN A 50 5.40 -4.46 -4.93
C GLN A 50 4.88 -5.09 -6.23
N ARG A 51 3.67 -5.66 -6.20
CA ARG A 51 3.10 -6.30 -7.38
C ARG A 51 2.71 -5.32 -8.48
N VAL A 52 2.19 -4.15 -8.11
CA VAL A 52 1.93 -3.03 -9.04
C VAL A 52 3.23 -2.60 -9.73
N LYS A 53 4.33 -2.48 -8.98
CA LYS A 53 5.64 -2.14 -9.54
C LYS A 53 6.15 -3.20 -10.52
N ASP A 54 6.03 -4.48 -10.17
CA ASP A 54 6.42 -5.58 -11.07
C ASP A 54 5.60 -5.52 -12.38
N LEU A 55 4.30 -5.24 -12.29
CA LEU A 55 3.40 -5.13 -13.45
C LEU A 55 3.73 -3.92 -14.32
N GLN A 56 4.00 -2.77 -13.70
CA GLN A 56 4.42 -1.57 -14.40
C GLN A 56 5.69 -1.83 -15.23
N GLN A 57 6.71 -2.44 -14.61
CA GLN A 57 7.93 -2.84 -15.32
C GLN A 57 7.66 -3.84 -16.44
N THR A 58 6.74 -4.78 -16.22
CA THR A 58 6.38 -5.76 -17.26
C THR A 58 5.76 -5.07 -18.47
N VAL A 59 4.85 -4.12 -18.25
CA VAL A 59 4.20 -3.35 -19.33
C VAL A 59 5.22 -2.48 -20.07
N GLU A 60 6.04 -1.73 -19.32
CA GLU A 60 7.09 -0.87 -19.90
C GLU A 60 8.08 -1.66 -20.77
N ASN A 61 8.43 -2.89 -20.38
CA ASN A 61 9.33 -3.77 -21.14
C ASN A 61 8.62 -4.62 -22.21
N SER A 62 7.29 -4.67 -22.24
CA SER A 62 6.54 -5.44 -23.27
C SER A 62 6.26 -4.63 -24.53
N ASP A 63 6.37 -3.29 -24.44
CA ASP A 63 6.21 -2.36 -25.55
C ASP A 63 7.55 -2.01 -26.24
N GLU A 64 8.67 -2.60 -25.79
CA GLU A 64 9.98 -2.64 -26.48
C GLU A 64 10.18 -3.96 -27.26
#